data_AF-A0A9E4ZPA7-F1
#
_entry.id   AF-A0A9E4ZPA7-F1
#
_cell.length_a   1.000
_cell.length_b   1.000
_cell.length_c   1.000
_cell.angle_alpha   90.00
_cell.angle_beta   90.00
_cell.angle_gamma   90.00
#
_symmetry.space_group_name_H-M   'P 1'
#
loop_
_entity.id
_entity.type
_entity.pdbx_description
1 polymer ?
#
loop_
_entity_poly.entity_id
_entity_poly.type
_entity_poly.pdbx_seq_one_letter_code
_entity_poly.pdbx_strand_id
1 'polypeptide(L)'
;MKILTKFSEYLKNAIIYYGGDYSNLIRKYKGILIKFLPPIVATQIILFFLYLHHLLFLPLYLVFSPLFLAETILIIEPFIITWSNREEFKKMIEKELPFFVIIMYLNSLMNKGILETLTEIAKNKVLKSIQIEYNMVRKEMEIFGRSLFKSLEKRALLHNNDNLGKFLLNYLTVAYTGAGIKETLREEMKIQLNLIHEQYKNYINKSAEFVELIFSLYLLVPLILLGFSFTFKVNVIFFFIPLLFTPAIYLLISSQQPDVGYQMNFSYKDLIPLPLSLLVMFIPILNIVEKISVAIFINIVFLVKKYLRIYKDEKILEELPLILREVADYSRLGYSIRNTLLKIPIEKYSKETQELIKRIRKNIISNKKLGKINSSIWLIDIIFTILELVDMIGGETYTVVTELSNILISLIDERRKLINELRPYSFLAYMTPFLLWFTLGTFSNISTDLSLLPVLQSIIILYSILIAVIFSKISKFTIINVPLLSIVALESLILSMLPLRLI
;
A
#
# COMPACT_ATOMS: atom_id res chain seq x y z
N MET A 1 -28.18 -26.26 -14.61
CA MET A 1 -28.80 -25.94 -13.30
C MET A 1 -27.85 -26.10 -12.10
N LYS A 2 -27.18 -27.26 -11.90
CA LYS A 2 -26.23 -27.49 -10.78
C LYS A 2 -25.02 -26.54 -10.71
N ILE A 3 -24.52 -26.06 -11.86
CA ILE A 3 -23.41 -25.09 -11.91
C ILE A 3 -23.89 -23.71 -11.46
N LEU A 4 -25.07 -23.29 -11.90
CA LEU A 4 -25.69 -22.00 -11.52
C LEU A 4 -26.03 -21.95 -10.02
N THR A 5 -26.44 -23.07 -9.41
CA THR A 5 -26.70 -23.12 -7.96
C THR A 5 -25.41 -23.01 -7.16
N LYS A 6 -24.37 -23.80 -7.48
CA LYS A 6 -23.04 -23.67 -6.87
C LYS A 6 -22.45 -22.27 -7.06
N PHE A 7 -22.68 -21.67 -8.21
CA PHE A 7 -22.22 -20.32 -8.54
C PHE A 7 -22.91 -19.24 -7.69
N SER A 8 -24.22 -19.33 -7.53
CA SER A 8 -24.97 -18.42 -6.67
C SER A 8 -24.56 -18.55 -5.19
N GLU A 9 -24.24 -19.76 -4.75
CA GLU A 9 -23.78 -20.04 -3.40
C GLU A 9 -22.38 -19.48 -3.15
N TYR A 10 -21.47 -19.59 -4.12
CA TYR A 10 -20.14 -18.96 -4.06
C TYR A 10 -20.25 -17.44 -3.93
N LEU A 11 -21.05 -16.79 -4.78
CA LEU A 11 -21.26 -15.34 -4.72
C LEU A 11 -21.88 -14.90 -3.41
N LYS A 12 -22.88 -15.65 -2.92
CA LYS A 12 -23.51 -15.38 -1.62
C LYS A 12 -22.50 -15.46 -0.48
N ASN A 13 -21.67 -16.50 -0.45
CA ASN A 13 -20.64 -16.67 0.58
C ASN A 13 -19.56 -15.58 0.50
N ALA A 14 -19.10 -15.23 -0.70
CA ALA A 14 -18.14 -14.14 -0.91
C ALA A 14 -18.71 -12.78 -0.46
N ILE A 15 -20.00 -12.52 -0.69
CA ILE A 15 -20.65 -11.28 -0.30
C ILE A 15 -20.88 -11.20 1.21
N ILE A 16 -21.28 -12.31 1.85
CA ILE A 16 -21.41 -12.41 3.31
C ILE A 16 -20.05 -12.25 4.00
N TYR A 17 -18.97 -12.70 3.35
CA TYR A 17 -17.61 -12.57 3.86
C TYR A 17 -17.22 -11.10 4.09
N TYR A 18 -17.31 -10.24 3.06
CA TYR A 18 -16.98 -8.81 3.21
C TYR A 18 -18.13 -7.92 3.73
N GLY A 19 -19.28 -8.51 4.03
CA GLY A 19 -20.42 -7.79 4.60
C GLY A 19 -21.26 -7.00 3.59
N GLY A 20 -21.20 -7.36 2.30
CA GLY A 20 -22.00 -6.73 1.26
C GLY A 20 -23.48 -7.13 1.28
N ASP A 21 -24.32 -6.34 0.61
CA ASP A 21 -25.73 -6.68 0.42
C ASP A 21 -25.93 -7.46 -0.90
N TYR A 22 -26.13 -8.77 -0.75
CA TYR A 22 -26.40 -9.68 -1.85
C TYR A 22 -27.63 -9.26 -2.68
N SER A 23 -28.68 -8.75 -2.01
CA SER A 23 -29.93 -8.39 -2.66
C SER A 23 -29.77 -7.18 -3.57
N ASN A 24 -29.00 -6.18 -3.13
CA ASN A 24 -28.73 -4.97 -3.89
C ASN A 24 -27.84 -5.26 -5.11
N LEU A 25 -26.83 -6.12 -4.95
CA LEU A 25 -25.93 -6.51 -6.04
C LEU A 25 -26.67 -7.29 -7.13
N ILE A 26 -27.56 -8.23 -6.76
CA ILE A 26 -28.45 -8.92 -7.70
C ILE A 26 -29.34 -7.93 -8.44
N ARG A 27 -29.94 -6.97 -7.73
CA ARG A 27 -30.85 -6.00 -8.35
C ARG A 27 -30.10 -5.13 -9.38
N LYS A 28 -28.91 -4.65 -9.02
CA LYS A 28 -28.04 -3.89 -9.94
C LYS A 28 -27.65 -4.74 -11.15
N TYR A 29 -27.25 -6.00 -10.92
CA TYR A 29 -26.87 -6.92 -11.98
C TYR A 29 -28.03 -7.28 -12.90
N LYS A 30 -29.23 -7.58 -12.38
CA LYS A 30 -30.43 -7.79 -13.19
C LYS A 30 -30.75 -6.57 -14.05
N GLY A 31 -30.63 -5.36 -13.50
CA GLY A 31 -30.83 -4.12 -14.24
C GLY A 31 -29.81 -3.91 -15.36
N ILE A 32 -28.54 -4.29 -15.15
CA ILE A 32 -27.49 -4.25 -16.16
C ILE A 32 -27.75 -5.33 -17.23
N LEU A 33 -27.98 -6.59 -16.83
CA LEU A 33 -28.28 -7.69 -17.75
C LEU A 33 -29.46 -7.37 -18.67
N ILE A 34 -30.58 -6.87 -18.13
CA ILE A 34 -31.76 -6.55 -18.95
C ILE A 34 -31.46 -5.46 -19.98
N LYS A 35 -30.61 -4.48 -19.64
CA LYS A 35 -30.25 -3.37 -20.54
C LYS A 35 -29.23 -3.77 -21.61
N PHE A 36 -28.30 -4.66 -21.28
CA PHE A 36 -27.17 -4.98 -22.14
C PHE A 36 -27.27 -6.35 -22.85
N LEU A 37 -28.16 -7.25 -22.44
CA LEU A 37 -28.34 -8.55 -23.11
C LEU A 37 -28.81 -8.41 -24.58
N PRO A 38 -29.79 -7.53 -24.93
CA PRO A 38 -30.20 -7.37 -26.32
C PRO A 38 -29.10 -6.91 -27.29
N PRO A 39 -28.29 -5.87 -26.98
CA PRO A 39 -27.19 -5.47 -27.86
C PRO A 39 -26.09 -6.53 -27.96
N ILE A 40 -25.78 -7.27 -26.89
CA ILE A 40 -24.79 -8.36 -26.92
C ILE A 40 -25.21 -9.49 -27.87
N VAL A 41 -26.49 -9.87 -27.85
CA VAL A 41 -26.99 -10.89 -28.77
C VAL A 41 -26.96 -10.36 -30.22
N ALA A 42 -27.27 -9.08 -30.43
CA ALA A 42 -27.21 -8.46 -31.75
C ALA A 42 -25.77 -8.37 -32.30
N THR A 43 -24.78 -7.97 -31.49
CA THR A 43 -23.36 -7.92 -31.89
C THR A 43 -22.81 -9.31 -32.19
N GLN A 44 -23.20 -10.34 -31.43
CA GLN A 44 -22.81 -11.73 -31.70
C GLN A 44 -23.38 -12.26 -33.02
N ILE A 45 -24.64 -11.94 -33.34
CA ILE A 45 -25.24 -12.29 -34.63
C ILE A 45 -24.50 -11.59 -35.77
N ILE A 46 -24.19 -10.30 -35.63
CA ILE A 46 -23.46 -9.52 -36.64
C ILE A 46 -22.04 -10.06 -36.84
N LEU A 47 -21.30 -10.35 -35.76
CA LEU A 47 -19.95 -10.93 -35.82
C LEU A 47 -19.95 -12.33 -36.46
N PHE A 48 -20.95 -13.16 -36.17
CA PHE A 48 -21.10 -14.47 -36.80
C PHE A 48 -21.35 -14.37 -38.31
N PHE A 49 -22.22 -13.44 -38.74
CA PHE A 49 -22.46 -13.17 -40.16
C PHE A 49 -21.20 -12.60 -40.88
N LEU A 50 -20.44 -11.72 -40.23
CA LEU A 50 -19.19 -11.17 -40.77
C LEU A 50 -18.09 -12.24 -40.90
N TYR A 51 -17.99 -13.15 -39.93
CA TYR A 51 -17.05 -14.27 -39.97
C TYR A 51 -17.35 -15.25 -41.12
N LEU A 52 -18.63 -15.50 -41.41
CA LEU A 52 -19.07 -16.34 -42.52
C LEU A 52 -18.72 -15.75 -43.91
N HIS A 53 -18.48 -14.44 -43.99
CA HIS A 53 -18.17 -13.70 -45.24
C HIS A 53 -16.67 -13.31 -45.35
N HIS A 54 -15.80 -14.21 -44.88
CA HIS A 54 -14.40 -14.04 -44.46
C HIS A 54 -13.44 -13.26 -45.40
N LEU A 55 -13.77 -12.97 -46.67
CA LEU A 55 -12.79 -12.41 -47.62
C LEU A 55 -12.79 -10.88 -47.79
N LEU A 56 -13.81 -10.15 -47.31
CA LEU A 56 -13.96 -8.70 -47.59
C LEU A 56 -13.98 -7.77 -46.35
N PHE A 57 -14.00 -8.29 -45.11
CA PHE A 57 -14.35 -7.50 -43.90
C PHE A 57 -13.32 -7.53 -42.75
N LEU A 58 -12.05 -7.83 -43.03
CA LEU A 58 -10.96 -7.79 -42.05
C LEU A 58 -10.84 -6.47 -41.23
N PRO A 59 -11.03 -5.25 -41.80
CA PRO A 59 -11.00 -4.01 -41.01
C PRO A 59 -12.21 -3.84 -40.08
N LEU A 60 -13.38 -4.38 -40.43
CA LEU A 60 -14.55 -4.35 -39.55
C LEU A 60 -14.35 -5.25 -38.32
N TYR A 61 -13.73 -6.41 -38.49
CA TYR A 61 -13.42 -7.32 -37.37
C TYR A 61 -12.52 -6.66 -36.31
N LEU A 62 -11.52 -5.87 -36.73
CA LEU A 62 -10.65 -5.10 -35.83
C LEU A 62 -11.41 -4.00 -35.06
N VAL A 63 -12.46 -3.41 -35.64
CA VAL A 63 -13.29 -2.37 -34.99
C VAL A 63 -14.34 -2.97 -34.05
N PHE A 64 -14.88 -4.15 -34.36
CA PHE A 64 -15.88 -4.82 -33.52
C PHE A 64 -15.27 -5.74 -32.45
N SER A 65 -14.02 -6.17 -32.59
CA SER A 65 -13.32 -6.98 -31.56
C SER A 65 -13.17 -6.31 -30.18
N PRO A 66 -12.91 -4.98 -30.05
CA PRO A 66 -12.86 -4.31 -28.77
C PRO A 66 -14.25 -4.16 -28.13
N LEU A 67 -15.31 -4.05 -28.94
CA LEU A 67 -16.71 -4.04 -28.47
C LEU A 67 -17.08 -5.41 -27.86
N PHE A 68 -16.68 -6.51 -28.51
CA PHE A 68 -16.86 -7.86 -27.96
C PHE A 68 -16.09 -8.06 -26.64
N LEU A 69 -14.86 -7.55 -26.54
CA LEU A 69 -14.11 -7.56 -25.28
C LEU A 69 -14.80 -6.72 -24.19
N ALA A 70 -15.33 -5.54 -24.53
CA ALA A 70 -16.07 -4.71 -23.58
C ALA A 70 -17.35 -5.40 -23.07
N GLU A 71 -18.07 -6.10 -23.93
CA GLU A 71 -19.29 -6.84 -23.59
C GLU A 71 -19.02 -8.07 -22.72
N THR A 72 -17.96 -8.83 -23.03
CA THR A 72 -17.54 -9.98 -22.20
C THR A 72 -17.06 -9.53 -20.82
N ILE A 73 -16.36 -8.40 -20.72
CA ILE A 73 -15.98 -7.77 -19.45
C ILE A 73 -17.22 -7.42 -18.62
N LEU A 74 -18.30 -6.93 -19.23
CA LEU A 74 -19.52 -6.51 -18.53
C LEU A 74 -20.29 -7.69 -17.91
N ILE A 75 -20.24 -8.88 -18.52
CA ILE A 75 -20.80 -10.12 -17.94
C ILE A 75 -19.94 -10.63 -16.78
N ILE A 76 -18.62 -10.49 -16.88
CA ILE A 76 -17.65 -10.96 -15.87
C ILE A 76 -17.47 -9.93 -14.74
N GLU A 77 -17.87 -8.67 -14.95
CA GLU A 77 -17.76 -7.55 -14.00
C GLU A 77 -18.20 -7.90 -12.57
N PRO A 78 -19.40 -8.46 -12.29
CA PRO A 78 -19.81 -8.77 -10.92
C PRO A 78 -18.90 -9.82 -10.27
N PHE A 79 -18.33 -10.73 -11.06
CA PHE A 79 -17.38 -11.72 -10.56
C PHE A 79 -16.06 -11.04 -10.20
N ILE A 80 -15.51 -10.22 -11.09
CA ILE A 80 -14.28 -9.46 -10.82
C ILE A 80 -14.46 -8.56 -9.61
N ILE A 81 -15.58 -7.84 -9.50
CA ILE A 81 -15.87 -6.96 -8.37
C ILE A 81 -16.02 -7.75 -7.07
N THR A 82 -16.80 -8.83 -7.05
CA THR A 82 -17.00 -9.60 -5.81
C THR A 82 -15.74 -10.32 -5.36
N TRP A 83 -14.96 -10.87 -6.30
CA TRP A 83 -13.66 -11.46 -6.02
C TRP A 83 -12.67 -10.40 -5.54
N SER A 84 -12.56 -9.28 -6.24
CA SER A 84 -11.68 -8.17 -5.87
C SER A 84 -12.02 -7.62 -4.49
N ASN A 85 -13.30 -7.36 -4.20
CA ASN A 85 -13.74 -6.85 -2.91
C ASN A 85 -13.46 -7.84 -1.78
N ARG A 86 -13.62 -9.14 -2.04
CA ARG A 86 -13.30 -10.19 -1.06
C ARG A 86 -11.80 -10.22 -0.76
N GLU A 87 -10.96 -10.21 -1.79
CA GLU A 87 -9.50 -10.20 -1.63
C GLU A 87 -9.00 -8.91 -0.99
N GLU A 88 -9.56 -7.76 -1.37
CA GLU A 88 -9.26 -6.47 -0.75
C GLU A 88 -9.64 -6.47 0.74
N PHE A 89 -10.85 -6.95 1.06
CA PHE A 89 -11.30 -7.05 2.44
C PHE A 89 -10.44 -8.01 3.27
N LYS A 90 -10.05 -9.16 2.70
CA LYS A 90 -9.14 -10.11 3.32
C LYS A 90 -7.79 -9.46 3.65
N LYS A 91 -7.18 -8.77 2.68
CA LYS A 91 -5.93 -8.02 2.88
C LYS A 91 -6.07 -6.94 3.95
N MET A 92 -7.21 -6.24 3.99
CA MET A 92 -7.49 -5.25 5.02
C MET A 92 -7.59 -5.88 6.42
N ILE A 93 -8.28 -7.02 6.55
CA ILE A 93 -8.35 -7.77 7.83
C ILE A 93 -6.95 -8.21 8.26
N GLU A 94 -6.18 -8.83 7.37
CA GLU A 94 -4.84 -9.32 7.70
C GLU A 94 -3.90 -8.19 8.14
N LYS A 95 -4.04 -6.99 7.54
CA LYS A 95 -3.34 -5.78 7.96
C LYS A 95 -3.79 -5.28 9.32
N GLU A 96 -5.10 -5.28 9.60
CA GLU A 96 -5.67 -4.70 10.81
C GLU A 96 -5.62 -5.64 12.02
N LEU A 97 -5.55 -6.95 11.80
CA LEU A 97 -5.62 -7.98 12.82
C LEU A 97 -4.53 -7.86 13.90
N PRO A 98 -3.22 -7.67 13.59
CA PRO A 98 -2.21 -7.54 14.64
C PRO A 98 -2.52 -6.39 15.62
N PHE A 99 -2.98 -5.26 15.09
CA PHE A 99 -3.37 -4.11 15.90
C PHE A 99 -4.64 -4.36 16.69
N PHE A 100 -5.61 -5.08 16.12
CA PHE A 100 -6.79 -5.52 16.86
C PHE A 100 -6.42 -6.43 18.05
N VAL A 101 -5.53 -7.40 17.84
CA VAL A 101 -5.07 -8.30 18.91
C VAL A 101 -4.29 -7.54 19.99
N ILE A 102 -3.47 -6.54 19.63
CA ILE A 102 -2.82 -5.63 20.59
C ILE A 102 -3.89 -4.88 21.42
N ILE A 103 -4.89 -4.29 20.78
CA ILE A 103 -5.96 -3.57 21.51
C ILE A 103 -6.73 -4.52 22.43
N MET A 104 -7.07 -5.72 21.94
CA MET A 104 -7.72 -6.77 22.72
C MET A 104 -6.90 -7.16 23.95
N TYR A 105 -5.61 -7.38 23.78
CA TYR A 105 -4.70 -7.69 24.87
C TYR A 105 -4.64 -6.56 25.90
N LEU A 106 -4.43 -5.31 25.47
CA LEU A 106 -4.39 -4.15 26.35
C LEU A 106 -5.73 -3.93 27.10
N ASN A 107 -6.86 -4.13 26.42
CA ASN A 107 -8.18 -4.08 27.03
C ASN A 107 -8.40 -5.22 28.03
N SER A 108 -7.84 -6.41 27.79
CA SER A 108 -7.92 -7.52 28.72
C SER A 108 -7.18 -7.25 30.04
N LEU A 109 -6.10 -6.44 30.03
CA LEU A 109 -5.45 -5.97 31.25
C LEU A 109 -6.42 -5.17 32.12
N MET A 110 -7.28 -4.38 31.47
CA MET A 110 -8.38 -3.61 32.07
C MET A 110 -9.66 -4.43 32.32
N ASN A 111 -9.59 -5.77 32.28
CA ASN A 111 -10.70 -6.72 32.46
C ASN A 111 -11.85 -6.56 31.47
N LYS A 112 -11.58 -6.08 30.25
CA LYS A 112 -12.57 -5.99 29.18
C LYS A 112 -12.55 -7.21 28.26
N GLY A 113 -13.73 -7.60 27.79
CA GLY A 113 -13.90 -8.69 26.85
C GLY A 113 -13.84 -8.24 25.39
N ILE A 114 -14.08 -9.21 24.51
CA ILE A 114 -14.11 -8.99 23.05
C ILE A 114 -15.24 -8.05 22.61
N LEU A 115 -16.40 -8.12 23.26
CA LEU A 115 -17.55 -7.30 22.88
C LEU A 115 -17.28 -5.83 23.15
N GLU A 116 -16.79 -5.51 24.35
CA GLU A 116 -16.43 -4.15 24.73
C GLU A 116 -15.38 -3.59 23.77
N THR A 117 -14.34 -4.38 23.48
CA THR A 117 -13.26 -3.99 22.56
C THR A 117 -13.79 -3.71 21.15
N LEU A 118 -14.63 -4.58 20.60
CA LEU A 118 -15.25 -4.36 19.29
C LEU A 118 -16.14 -3.10 19.29
N THR A 119 -16.89 -2.85 20.36
CA THR A 119 -17.74 -1.65 20.46
C THR A 119 -16.92 -0.35 20.49
N GLU A 120 -15.74 -0.37 21.10
CA GLU A 120 -14.82 0.77 21.19
C GLU A 120 -14.17 1.07 19.83
N ILE A 121 -13.69 0.03 19.16
CA ILE A 121 -13.08 0.15 17.84
C ILE A 121 -14.09 0.69 16.83
N ALA A 122 -15.33 0.22 16.90
CA ALA A 122 -16.40 0.68 16.01
C ALA A 122 -16.69 2.19 16.14
N LYS A 123 -16.39 2.82 17.28
CA LYS A 123 -16.58 4.27 17.49
C LYS A 123 -15.47 5.12 16.86
N ASN A 124 -14.24 4.62 16.80
CA ASN A 124 -13.06 5.43 16.45
C ASN A 124 -12.62 5.35 14.97
N LYS A 125 -13.24 4.48 14.15
CA LYS A 125 -13.03 4.34 12.69
C LYS A 125 -11.57 4.12 12.25
N VAL A 126 -10.69 3.69 13.15
CA VAL A 126 -9.26 3.46 12.86
C VAL A 126 -9.04 2.10 12.20
N LEU A 127 -9.75 1.06 12.67
CA LEU A 127 -9.76 -0.28 12.10
C LEU A 127 -11.09 -0.48 11.35
N LYS A 128 -11.10 -0.20 10.05
CA LYS A 128 -12.32 -0.19 9.23
C LYS A 128 -12.85 -1.60 9.01
N SER A 129 -11.96 -2.56 8.79
CA SER A 129 -12.36 -3.95 8.54
C SER A 129 -12.93 -4.59 9.80
N ILE A 130 -12.31 -4.35 10.95
CA ILE A 130 -12.82 -4.82 12.25
C ILE A 130 -14.15 -4.14 12.61
N GLN A 131 -14.34 -2.89 12.23
CA GLN A 131 -15.64 -2.22 12.37
C GLN A 131 -16.73 -2.91 11.53
N ILE A 132 -16.41 -3.33 10.30
CA ILE A 132 -17.35 -4.10 9.46
C ILE A 132 -17.67 -5.43 10.14
N GLU A 133 -16.66 -6.14 10.64
CA GLU A 133 -16.85 -7.40 11.40
C GLU A 133 -17.75 -7.21 12.62
N TYR A 134 -17.49 -6.17 13.42
CA TYR A 134 -18.35 -5.83 14.55
C TYR A 134 -19.81 -5.59 14.12
N ASN A 135 -20.02 -4.82 13.05
CA ASN A 135 -21.38 -4.57 12.55
C ASN A 135 -22.08 -5.87 12.10
N MET A 136 -21.33 -6.83 11.55
CA MET A 136 -21.86 -8.15 11.20
C MET A 136 -22.23 -8.97 12.45
N VAL A 137 -21.37 -8.99 13.47
CA VAL A 137 -21.65 -9.65 14.75
C VAL A 137 -22.86 -9.00 15.43
N ARG A 138 -22.91 -7.67 15.47
CA ARG A 138 -24.01 -6.91 16.06
C ARG A 138 -25.33 -7.20 15.35
N LYS A 139 -25.32 -7.28 14.01
CA LYS A 139 -26.48 -7.66 13.20
C LYS A 139 -27.00 -9.06 13.58
N GLU A 140 -26.12 -10.03 13.80
CA GLU A 140 -26.48 -11.39 14.23
C GLU A 140 -27.12 -11.41 15.63
N MET A 141 -26.63 -10.56 16.53
CA MET A 141 -27.19 -10.43 17.88
C MET A 141 -28.53 -9.70 17.89
N GLU A 142 -28.61 -8.51 17.28
CA GLU A 142 -29.78 -7.63 17.32
C GLU A 142 -30.93 -8.11 16.43
N ILE A 143 -30.64 -8.61 15.22
CA ILE A 143 -31.68 -9.00 14.26
C ILE A 143 -32.06 -10.47 14.39
N PHE A 144 -31.07 -11.34 14.60
CA PHE A 144 -31.28 -12.79 14.60
C PHE A 144 -31.34 -13.39 16.02
N GLY A 145 -31.21 -12.57 17.08
CA GLY A 145 -31.33 -13.00 18.47
C GLY A 145 -30.26 -13.99 18.92
N ARG A 146 -29.08 -14.01 18.27
CA ARG A 146 -28.01 -14.97 18.56
C ARG A 146 -27.15 -14.47 19.71
N SER A 147 -26.60 -15.39 20.50
CA SER A 147 -25.60 -15.05 21.52
C SER A 147 -24.31 -14.53 20.88
N LEU A 148 -23.52 -13.78 21.65
CA LEU A 148 -22.21 -13.27 21.22
C LEU A 148 -21.32 -14.41 20.72
N PHE A 149 -21.16 -15.47 21.52
CA PHE A 149 -20.31 -16.61 21.19
C PHE A 149 -20.74 -17.30 19.89
N LYS A 150 -22.05 -17.53 19.69
CA LYS A 150 -22.56 -18.14 18.46
C LYS A 150 -22.40 -17.23 17.23
N SER A 151 -22.48 -15.92 17.44
CA SER A 151 -22.26 -14.93 16.38
C SER A 151 -20.78 -14.87 15.97
N LEU A 152 -19.87 -14.89 16.95
CA LEU A 152 -18.43 -14.95 16.72
C LEU A 152 -18.02 -16.27 16.07
N GLU A 153 -18.56 -17.41 16.52
CA GLU A 153 -18.30 -18.73 15.93
C GLU A 153 -18.66 -18.76 14.45
N LYS A 154 -19.84 -18.21 14.09
CA LYS A 154 -20.24 -18.07 12.69
C LYS A 154 -19.26 -17.23 11.88
N ARG A 155 -18.78 -16.09 12.41
CA ARG A 155 -17.76 -15.27 11.72
C ARG A 155 -16.44 -16.03 11.61
N ALA A 156 -16.04 -16.75 12.64
CA ALA A 156 -14.80 -17.53 12.65
C ALA A 156 -14.81 -18.61 11.57
N LEU A 157 -15.93 -19.34 11.41
CA LEU A 157 -16.12 -20.33 10.35
C LEU A 157 -16.12 -19.72 8.94
N LEU A 158 -16.64 -18.50 8.77
CA LEU A 158 -16.57 -17.78 7.50
C LEU A 158 -15.13 -17.36 7.15
N HIS A 159 -14.31 -17.09 8.16
CA HIS A 159 -12.89 -16.74 8.04
C HIS A 159 -11.94 -17.91 8.28
N ASN A 160 -12.39 -19.17 8.15
CA ASN A 160 -11.60 -20.35 8.54
C ASN A 160 -10.22 -20.44 7.84
N ASN A 161 -10.10 -19.87 6.64
CA ASN A 161 -8.86 -19.87 5.86
C ASN A 161 -7.94 -18.66 6.14
N ASP A 162 -8.34 -17.77 7.04
CA ASP A 162 -7.66 -16.52 7.32
C ASP A 162 -7.24 -16.43 8.78
N ASN A 163 -6.30 -15.53 9.08
CA ASN A 163 -5.77 -15.38 10.44
C ASN A 163 -6.83 -14.90 11.44
N LEU A 164 -7.84 -14.14 10.98
CA LEU A 164 -8.95 -13.70 11.84
C LEU A 164 -9.79 -14.88 12.31
N GLY A 165 -10.11 -15.84 11.44
CA GLY A 165 -10.90 -17.01 11.82
C GLY A 165 -10.16 -17.87 12.83
N LYS A 166 -8.86 -18.11 12.61
CA LYS A 166 -7.99 -18.82 13.56
C LYS A 166 -7.95 -18.13 14.93
N PHE A 167 -7.74 -16.81 14.94
CA PHE A 167 -7.75 -16.01 16.17
C PHE A 167 -9.09 -16.12 16.91
N LEU A 168 -10.22 -15.95 16.21
CA LEU A 168 -11.54 -16.02 16.82
C LEU A 168 -11.86 -17.42 17.36
N LEU A 169 -11.51 -18.48 16.63
CA LEU A 169 -11.68 -19.86 17.10
C LEU A 169 -10.85 -20.13 18.36
N ASN A 170 -9.60 -19.66 18.40
CA ASN A 170 -8.76 -19.82 19.57
C ASN A 170 -9.33 -19.06 20.78
N TYR A 171 -9.75 -17.79 20.58
CA TYR A 171 -10.39 -17.00 21.63
C TYR A 171 -11.66 -17.69 22.18
N LEU A 172 -12.52 -18.23 21.30
CA LEU A 172 -13.73 -18.95 21.71
C LEU A 172 -13.38 -20.21 22.51
N THR A 173 -12.40 -20.98 22.06
CA THR A 173 -11.95 -22.20 22.75
C THR A 173 -11.47 -21.90 24.16
N VAL A 174 -10.68 -20.84 24.33
CA VAL A 174 -10.19 -20.40 25.64
C VAL A 174 -11.34 -19.89 26.52
N ALA A 175 -12.27 -19.12 25.95
CA ALA A 175 -13.43 -18.65 26.68
C ALA A 175 -14.35 -19.79 27.15
N TYR A 176 -14.50 -20.87 26.36
CA TYR A 176 -15.28 -22.05 26.74
C TYR A 176 -14.58 -22.93 27.78
N THR A 177 -13.26 -23.07 27.70
CA THR A 177 -12.47 -23.89 28.63
C THR A 177 -12.18 -23.20 29.96
N GLY A 178 -12.44 -21.88 30.06
CA GLY A 178 -12.15 -21.10 31.26
C GLY A 178 -10.66 -20.85 31.47
N ALA A 179 -9.83 -21.09 30.45
CA ALA A 179 -8.41 -20.78 30.49
C ALA A 179 -8.16 -19.25 30.56
N GLY A 180 -6.99 -18.85 31.01
CA GLY A 180 -6.66 -17.44 31.26
C GLY A 180 -6.63 -16.59 29.99
N ILE A 181 -7.74 -15.92 29.68
CA ILE A 181 -7.89 -15.06 28.49
C ILE A 181 -6.76 -14.04 28.33
N LYS A 182 -6.26 -13.47 29.44
CA LYS A 182 -5.16 -12.48 29.41
C LYS A 182 -3.87 -13.08 28.87
N GLU A 183 -3.51 -14.29 29.31
CA GLU A 183 -2.26 -14.94 28.87
C GLU A 183 -2.39 -15.43 27.42
N THR A 184 -3.54 -15.99 27.04
CA THR A 184 -3.80 -16.36 25.65
C THR A 184 -3.73 -15.16 24.71
N LEU A 185 -4.32 -14.01 25.08
CA LEU A 185 -4.23 -12.80 24.26
C LEU A 185 -2.81 -12.25 24.17
N ARG A 186 -1.99 -12.42 25.23
CA ARG A 186 -0.56 -12.09 25.21
C ARG A 186 0.21 -12.99 24.24
N GLU A 187 -0.05 -14.30 24.26
CA GLU A 187 0.56 -15.26 23.33
C GLU A 187 0.15 -14.98 21.89
N GLU A 188 -1.14 -14.76 21.63
CA GLU A 188 -1.65 -14.37 20.31
C GLU A 188 -1.03 -13.06 19.81
N MET A 189 -0.89 -12.06 20.68
CA MET A 189 -0.20 -10.82 20.35
C MET A 189 1.25 -11.06 19.92
N LYS A 190 1.99 -11.91 20.63
CA LYS A 190 3.35 -12.31 20.23
C LYS A 190 3.37 -13.04 18.88
N ILE A 191 2.41 -13.94 18.63
CA ILE A 191 2.27 -14.62 17.34
C ILE A 191 2.05 -13.61 16.21
N GLN A 192 1.14 -12.65 16.38
CA GLN A 192 0.89 -11.62 15.36
C GLN A 192 2.11 -10.71 15.13
N LEU A 193 2.85 -10.35 16.17
CA LEU A 193 4.11 -9.60 16.03
C LEU A 193 5.18 -10.40 15.29
N ASN A 194 5.30 -11.71 15.57
CA ASN A 194 6.21 -12.59 14.85
C ASN A 194 5.83 -12.73 13.37
N LEU A 195 4.54 -12.78 13.04
CA LEU A 195 4.09 -12.78 11.64
C LEU A 195 4.51 -11.51 10.91
N ILE A 196 4.47 -10.34 11.57
CA ILE A 196 5.00 -9.08 10.99
C ILE A 196 6.51 -9.21 10.73
N HIS A 197 7.26 -9.74 11.70
CA HIS A 197 8.69 -9.98 11.54
C HIS A 197 9.01 -10.93 10.37
N GLU A 198 8.29 -12.04 10.25
CA GLU A 198 8.44 -12.98 9.13
C GLU A 198 8.12 -12.33 7.78
N GLN A 199 7.07 -11.51 7.71
CA GLN A 199 6.75 -10.76 6.50
C GLN A 199 7.89 -9.80 6.10
N TYR A 200 8.50 -9.12 7.06
CA TYR A 200 9.64 -8.24 6.82
C TYR A 200 10.84 -9.02 6.29
N LYS A 201 11.19 -10.13 6.94
CA LYS A 201 12.29 -11.01 6.51
C LYS A 201 12.05 -11.59 5.11
N ASN A 202 10.84 -12.06 4.83
CA ASN A 202 10.47 -12.58 3.52
C ASN A 202 10.59 -11.50 2.43
N TYR A 203 10.22 -10.26 2.75
CA TYR A 203 10.35 -9.15 1.82
C TYR A 203 11.81 -8.78 1.52
N ILE A 204 12.69 -8.84 2.52
CA ILE A 204 14.12 -8.59 2.32
C ILE A 204 14.70 -9.61 1.33
N ASN A 205 14.39 -10.90 1.51
CA ASN A 205 14.83 -11.96 0.61
C ASN A 205 14.31 -11.75 -0.82
N LYS A 206 13.01 -11.47 -0.96
CA LYS A 206 12.37 -11.20 -2.26
C LYS A 206 12.88 -9.92 -2.93
N SER A 207 13.31 -8.94 -2.14
CA SER A 207 13.87 -7.70 -2.69
C SER A 207 15.14 -7.97 -3.47
N ALA A 208 15.98 -8.93 -3.06
CA ALA A 208 17.15 -9.34 -3.83
C ALA A 208 16.77 -9.89 -5.22
N GLU A 209 15.75 -10.76 -5.28
CA GLU A 209 15.20 -11.27 -6.53
C GLU A 209 14.68 -10.14 -7.44
N PHE A 210 14.03 -9.13 -6.87
CA PHE A 210 13.58 -7.96 -7.63
C PHE A 210 14.76 -7.17 -8.20
N VAL A 211 15.84 -7.02 -7.44
CA VAL A 211 17.05 -6.33 -7.89
C VAL A 211 17.70 -7.07 -9.07
N GLU A 212 17.80 -8.40 -8.99
CA GLU A 212 18.31 -9.22 -10.11
C GLU A 212 17.45 -9.07 -11.36
N LEU A 213 16.12 -9.07 -11.21
CA LEU A 213 15.18 -8.83 -12.31
C LEU A 213 15.38 -7.44 -12.91
N ILE A 214 15.49 -6.40 -12.07
CA ILE A 214 15.71 -5.02 -12.51
C ILE A 214 17.04 -4.89 -13.27
N PHE A 215 18.15 -5.43 -12.76
CA PHE A 215 19.41 -5.39 -13.50
C PHE A 215 19.34 -6.16 -14.81
N SER A 216 18.73 -7.34 -14.80
CA SER A 216 18.58 -8.14 -16.02
C SER A 216 17.78 -7.38 -17.09
N LEU A 217 16.66 -6.77 -16.70
CA LEU A 217 15.76 -6.12 -17.64
C LEU A 217 16.24 -4.73 -18.06
N TYR A 218 16.79 -3.94 -17.14
CA TYR A 218 17.16 -2.55 -17.41
C TYR A 218 18.63 -2.33 -17.76
N LEU A 219 19.51 -3.31 -17.52
CA LEU A 219 20.92 -3.22 -17.86
C LEU A 219 21.31 -4.26 -18.92
N LEU A 220 21.00 -5.55 -18.73
CA LEU A 220 21.40 -6.58 -19.71
C LEU A 220 20.63 -6.49 -21.03
N VAL A 221 19.31 -6.28 -21.03
CA VAL A 221 18.53 -6.21 -22.28
C VAL A 221 19.00 -5.05 -23.18
N PRO A 222 19.15 -3.81 -22.71
CA PRO A 222 19.70 -2.73 -23.53
C PRO A 222 21.10 -3.03 -24.07
N LEU A 223 21.96 -3.67 -23.28
CA LEU A 223 23.29 -4.09 -23.73
C LEU A 223 23.23 -5.13 -24.86
N ILE A 224 22.35 -6.11 -24.75
CA ILE A 224 22.13 -7.12 -25.79
C ILE A 224 21.60 -6.45 -27.07
N LEU A 225 20.65 -5.52 -26.95
CA LEU A 225 20.11 -4.76 -28.08
C LEU A 225 21.18 -3.89 -28.75
N LEU A 226 22.07 -3.25 -27.98
CA LEU A 226 23.24 -2.55 -28.51
C LEU A 226 24.18 -3.53 -29.22
N GLY A 227 24.45 -4.69 -28.63
CA GLY A 227 25.25 -5.75 -29.26
C GLY A 227 24.69 -6.18 -30.63
N PHE A 228 23.37 -6.38 -30.71
CA PHE A 228 22.71 -6.68 -31.98
C PHE A 228 22.73 -5.52 -32.97
N SER A 229 22.76 -4.27 -32.49
CA SER A 229 22.83 -3.09 -33.36
C SER A 229 24.12 -3.01 -34.18
N PHE A 230 25.18 -3.74 -33.75
CA PHE A 230 26.41 -3.85 -34.53
C PHE A 230 26.26 -4.72 -35.77
N THR A 231 25.53 -5.82 -35.67
CA THR A 231 25.36 -6.79 -36.78
C THR A 231 24.11 -6.50 -37.59
N PHE A 232 23.06 -5.97 -36.96
CA PHE A 232 21.75 -5.74 -37.56
C PHE A 232 21.31 -4.30 -37.37
N LYS A 233 20.52 -3.76 -38.30
CA LYS A 233 19.83 -2.48 -38.10
C LYS A 233 18.72 -2.64 -37.06
N VAL A 234 19.06 -2.47 -35.79
CA VAL A 234 18.11 -2.47 -34.67
C VAL A 234 17.37 -1.14 -34.66
N ASN A 235 16.04 -1.20 -34.67
CA ASN A 235 15.22 0.00 -34.56
C ASN A 235 15.37 0.59 -33.14
N VAL A 236 15.59 1.91 -33.07
CA VAL A 236 15.73 2.67 -31.83
C VAL A 236 14.55 2.49 -30.88
N ILE A 237 13.35 2.21 -31.42
CA ILE A 237 12.14 1.92 -30.65
C ILE A 237 12.34 0.72 -29.70
N PHE A 238 13.18 -0.26 -30.06
CA PHE A 238 13.38 -1.44 -29.23
C PHE A 238 14.07 -1.15 -27.89
N PHE A 239 14.85 -0.07 -27.79
CA PHE A 239 15.42 0.36 -26.51
C PHE A 239 14.38 0.89 -25.52
N PHE A 240 13.15 1.20 -25.97
CA PHE A 240 12.05 1.57 -25.09
C PHE A 240 11.26 0.37 -24.57
N ILE A 241 11.44 -0.84 -25.13
CA ILE A 241 10.68 -2.03 -24.71
C ILE A 241 10.85 -2.33 -23.22
N PRO A 242 12.07 -2.36 -22.64
CA PRO A 242 12.23 -2.65 -21.21
C PRO A 242 11.49 -1.64 -20.31
N LEU A 243 11.40 -0.37 -20.72
CA LEU A 243 10.69 0.65 -19.96
C LEU A 243 9.18 0.35 -19.84
N LEU A 244 8.59 -0.34 -20.82
CA LEU A 244 7.17 -0.74 -20.78
C LEU A 244 6.89 -1.77 -19.68
N PHE A 245 7.91 -2.47 -19.17
CA PHE A 245 7.76 -3.41 -18.06
C PHE A 245 7.78 -2.73 -16.68
N THR A 246 8.07 -1.43 -16.58
CA THR A 246 8.09 -0.69 -15.31
C THR A 246 6.80 -0.84 -14.50
N PRO A 247 5.59 -0.66 -15.08
CA PRO A 247 4.35 -0.80 -14.33
C PRO A 247 4.14 -2.23 -13.82
N ALA A 248 4.51 -3.24 -14.60
CA ALA A 248 4.38 -4.65 -14.21
C ALA A 248 5.29 -4.97 -13.01
N ILE A 249 6.55 -4.52 -13.04
CA ILE A 249 7.50 -4.69 -11.93
C ILE A 249 7.02 -3.94 -10.69
N TYR A 250 6.55 -2.71 -10.86
CA TYR A 250 6.00 -1.91 -9.76
C TYR A 250 4.82 -2.61 -9.07
N LEU A 251 3.89 -3.19 -9.85
CA LEU A 251 2.75 -3.93 -9.33
C LEU A 251 3.19 -5.24 -8.64
N LEU A 252 4.16 -5.95 -9.20
CA LEU A 252 4.73 -7.16 -8.62
C LEU A 252 5.36 -6.87 -7.25
N ILE A 253 6.16 -5.81 -7.13
CA ILE A 253 6.71 -5.36 -5.85
C ILE A 253 5.58 -4.98 -4.90
N SER A 254 4.60 -4.19 -5.37
CA SER A 254 3.48 -3.73 -4.52
C SER A 254 2.62 -4.88 -3.98
N SER A 255 2.52 -5.99 -4.72
CA SER A 255 1.78 -7.18 -4.30
C SER A 255 2.47 -7.95 -3.17
N GLN A 256 3.79 -7.91 -3.12
CA GLN A 256 4.60 -8.64 -2.16
C GLN A 256 5.14 -7.76 -1.01
N GLN A 257 4.94 -6.46 -1.12
CA GLN A 257 5.41 -5.48 -0.14
C GLN A 257 4.63 -5.61 1.18
N PRO A 258 5.32 -5.66 2.33
CA PRO A 258 4.66 -5.63 3.62
C PRO A 258 4.11 -4.23 3.91
N ASP A 259 3.07 -4.18 4.75
CA ASP A 259 2.49 -2.92 5.16
C ASP A 259 3.29 -2.31 6.32
N VAL A 260 3.98 -1.21 6.04
CA VAL A 260 4.76 -0.44 7.02
C VAL A 260 3.97 0.73 7.61
N GLY A 261 2.65 0.80 7.33
CA GLY A 261 1.72 1.75 7.95
C GLY A 261 1.54 3.08 7.21
N TYR A 262 2.13 3.28 6.03
CA TYR A 262 1.91 4.52 5.27
C TYR A 262 0.49 4.58 4.69
N GLN A 263 -0.21 5.69 4.94
CA GLN A 263 -1.50 6.01 4.34
C GLN A 263 -1.32 7.07 3.24
N MET A 264 -1.28 6.62 1.99
CA MET A 264 -1.18 7.51 0.84
C MET A 264 -2.54 7.69 0.18
N ASN A 265 -3.21 8.79 0.53
CA ASN A 265 -4.37 9.24 -0.23
C ASN A 265 -3.88 10.15 -1.36
N PHE A 266 -3.98 9.69 -2.60
CA PHE A 266 -3.77 10.53 -3.77
C PHE A 266 -5.07 11.29 -4.07
N SER A 267 -4.99 12.62 -4.02
CA SER A 267 -6.03 13.52 -4.51
C SER A 267 -5.85 13.74 -6.01
N TYR A 268 -6.92 14.11 -6.72
CA TYR A 268 -6.83 14.54 -8.13
C TYR A 268 -5.80 15.67 -8.33
N LYS A 269 -5.56 16.50 -7.29
CA LYS A 269 -4.54 17.56 -7.32
C LYS A 269 -3.11 17.01 -7.43
N ASP A 270 -2.88 15.79 -6.98
CA ASP A 270 -1.57 15.15 -7.05
C ASP A 270 -1.27 14.58 -8.43
N LEU A 271 -2.27 14.54 -9.33
CA LEU A 271 -2.12 14.12 -10.72
C LEU A 271 -1.85 15.29 -11.67
N ILE A 272 -2.01 16.54 -11.21
CA ILE A 272 -1.69 17.78 -11.94
C ILE A 272 -0.27 17.81 -12.56
N PRO A 273 0.81 17.31 -11.93
CA PRO A 273 2.13 17.34 -12.55
C PRO A 273 2.25 16.50 -13.84
N LEU A 274 1.42 15.47 -14.01
CA LEU A 274 1.45 14.63 -15.22
C LEU A 274 1.09 15.41 -16.51
N PRO A 275 -0.09 16.06 -16.63
CA PRO A 275 -0.39 16.86 -17.82
C PRO A 275 0.56 18.05 -17.98
N LEU A 276 1.03 18.68 -16.90
CA LEU A 276 2.05 19.73 -16.97
C LEU A 276 3.36 19.21 -17.61
N SER A 277 3.81 18.03 -17.21
CA SER A 277 5.01 17.41 -17.78
C SER A 277 4.84 17.04 -19.27
N LEU A 278 3.62 16.69 -19.69
CA LEU A 278 3.30 16.47 -21.10
C LEU A 278 3.30 17.77 -21.91
N LEU A 279 2.79 18.88 -21.33
CA LEU A 279 2.79 20.19 -21.99
C LEU A 279 4.20 20.69 -22.30
N VAL A 280 5.18 20.40 -21.43
CA VAL A 280 6.60 20.73 -21.66
C VAL A 280 7.13 20.11 -22.95
N MET A 281 6.64 18.94 -23.36
CA MET A 281 7.09 18.27 -24.58
C MET A 281 6.79 19.06 -25.86
N PHE A 282 5.77 19.93 -25.82
CA PHE A 282 5.35 20.77 -26.94
C PHE A 282 6.09 22.11 -27.06
N ILE A 283 6.98 22.45 -26.11
CA ILE A 283 7.74 23.70 -26.15
C ILE A 283 8.82 23.59 -27.26
N PRO A 284 8.77 24.38 -28.35
CA PRO A 284 9.65 24.19 -29.50
C PRO A 284 11.09 24.66 -29.25
N ILE A 285 11.30 25.55 -28.27
CA ILE A 285 12.60 26.14 -27.93
C ILE A 285 13.54 25.16 -27.23
N LEU A 286 12.99 24.13 -26.56
CA LEU A 286 13.78 23.20 -25.75
C LEU A 286 14.19 21.97 -26.55
N ASN A 287 15.42 21.51 -26.33
CA ASN A 287 15.88 20.22 -26.82
C ASN A 287 15.22 19.05 -26.06
N ILE A 288 15.25 17.84 -26.61
CA ILE A 288 14.59 16.67 -25.99
C ILE A 288 15.09 16.38 -24.57
N VAL A 289 16.39 16.52 -24.33
CA VAL A 289 17.02 16.34 -23.01
C VAL A 289 16.53 17.39 -22.01
N GLU A 290 16.42 18.65 -22.44
CA GLU A 290 15.92 19.75 -21.61
C GLU A 290 14.44 19.57 -21.29
N LYS A 291 13.62 19.14 -22.26
CA LYS A 291 12.19 18.81 -22.06
C LYS A 291 12.00 17.74 -21.01
N ILE A 292 12.74 16.63 -21.12
CA ILE A 292 12.70 15.53 -20.15
C ILE A 292 13.12 16.05 -18.77
N SER A 293 14.20 16.81 -18.68
CA SER A 293 14.72 17.39 -17.43
C SER A 293 13.69 18.28 -16.73
N VAL A 294 13.06 19.19 -17.47
CA VAL A 294 12.01 20.08 -16.93
C VAL A 294 10.78 19.26 -16.50
N ALA A 295 10.38 18.26 -17.27
CA ALA A 295 9.28 17.36 -16.92
C ALA A 295 9.55 16.62 -15.59
N ILE A 296 10.78 16.15 -15.36
CA ILE A 296 11.18 15.48 -14.13
C ILE A 296 11.16 16.46 -12.96
N PHE A 297 11.72 17.66 -13.15
CA PHE A 297 11.76 18.69 -12.11
C PHE A 297 10.36 19.07 -11.62
N ILE A 298 9.40 19.25 -12.53
CA ILE A 298 7.99 19.49 -12.18
C ILE A 298 7.46 18.37 -11.28
N ASN A 299 7.68 17.11 -11.64
CA ASN A 299 7.22 15.98 -10.84
C ASN A 299 7.86 15.95 -9.44
N ILE A 300 9.18 16.19 -9.34
CA ILE A 300 9.90 16.22 -8.06
C ILE A 300 9.34 17.31 -7.15
N VAL A 301 9.16 18.55 -7.65
CA VAL A 301 8.66 19.69 -6.87
C VAL A 301 7.29 19.38 -6.26
N PHE A 302 6.39 18.76 -7.03
CA PHE A 302 5.07 18.36 -6.52
C PHE A 302 5.15 17.27 -5.43
N LEU A 303 6.14 16.38 -5.50
CA LEU A 303 6.35 15.33 -4.50
C LEU A 303 6.95 15.85 -3.18
N VAL A 304 7.68 16.97 -3.17
CA VAL A 304 8.32 17.55 -1.97
C VAL A 304 7.34 17.72 -0.82
N LYS A 305 6.14 18.28 -1.08
CA LYS A 305 5.16 18.54 -0.02
C LYS A 305 4.71 17.27 0.68
N LYS A 306 4.49 16.18 -0.06
CA LYS A 306 4.11 14.88 0.50
C LYS A 306 5.27 14.24 1.23
N TYR A 307 6.46 14.30 0.64
CA TYR A 307 7.69 13.81 1.27
C TYR A 307 7.91 14.44 2.65
N LEU A 308 7.81 15.77 2.74
CA LEU A 308 7.97 16.49 4.01
C LEU A 308 6.92 16.05 5.04
N ARG A 309 5.67 15.79 4.63
CA ARG A 309 4.66 15.28 5.56
C ARG A 309 5.03 13.91 6.12
N ILE A 310 5.47 12.99 5.26
CA ILE A 310 5.90 11.65 5.66
C ILE A 310 7.10 11.74 6.60
N TYR A 311 8.10 12.54 6.25
CA TYR A 311 9.30 12.75 7.07
C TYR A 311 8.97 13.30 8.46
N LYS A 312 8.05 14.27 8.56
CA LYS A 312 7.57 14.79 9.85
C LYS A 312 6.91 13.70 10.68
N ASP A 313 6.04 12.90 10.06
CA ASP A 313 5.35 11.80 10.74
C ASP A 313 6.33 10.68 11.16
N GLU A 314 7.39 10.42 10.40
CA GLU A 314 8.44 9.46 10.79
C GLU A 314 9.15 9.88 12.07
N LYS A 315 9.59 11.15 12.16
CA LYS A 315 10.20 11.69 13.39
C LYS A 315 9.28 11.56 14.60
N ILE A 316 7.99 11.88 14.42
CA ILE A 316 6.99 11.73 15.47
C ILE A 316 6.92 10.28 15.94
N LEU A 317 6.90 9.32 15.01
CA LEU A 317 6.83 7.91 15.36
C LEU A 317 8.05 7.47 16.18
N GLU A 318 9.25 7.89 15.80
CA GLU A 318 10.49 7.52 16.50
C GLU A 318 10.54 8.04 17.95
N GLU A 319 9.95 9.19 18.22
CA GLU A 319 9.91 9.80 19.55
C GLU A 319 8.68 9.35 20.37
N LEU A 320 7.70 8.69 19.74
CA LEU A 320 6.45 8.28 20.37
C LEU A 320 6.63 7.31 21.56
N PRO A 321 7.54 6.32 21.54
CA PRO A 321 7.81 5.48 22.71
C PRO A 321 8.27 6.26 23.94
N LEU A 322 9.07 7.31 23.75
CA LEU A 322 9.55 8.18 24.83
C LEU A 322 8.38 8.96 25.44
N ILE A 323 7.50 9.49 24.59
CA ILE A 323 6.27 10.14 25.04
C ILE A 323 5.41 9.16 25.84
N LEU A 324 5.22 7.93 25.34
CA LEU A 324 4.45 6.90 26.07
C LEU A 324 5.09 6.56 27.42
N ARG A 325 6.42 6.50 27.50
CA ARG A 325 7.13 6.26 28.75
C ARG A 325 6.93 7.40 29.75
N GLU A 326 7.03 8.66 29.32
CA GLU A 326 6.68 9.80 30.17
C GLU A 326 5.20 9.73 30.60
N VAL A 327 4.29 9.32 29.70
CA VAL A 327 2.88 9.10 30.04
C VAL A 327 2.71 8.04 31.13
N ALA A 328 3.45 6.93 31.04
CA ALA A 328 3.46 5.90 32.06
C ALA A 328 3.99 6.43 33.40
N ASP A 329 5.13 7.13 33.39
CA ASP A 329 5.76 7.66 34.61
C ASP A 329 4.86 8.64 35.36
N TYR A 330 4.18 9.55 34.66
CA TYR A 330 3.19 10.44 35.29
C TYR A 330 1.89 9.71 35.67
N SER A 331 1.50 8.68 34.93
CA SER A 331 0.36 7.84 35.30
C SER A 331 0.61 7.08 36.61
N ARG A 332 1.85 6.63 36.85
CA ARG A 332 2.28 6.05 38.14
C ARG A 332 2.13 7.04 39.30
N LEU A 333 2.20 8.34 39.03
CA LEU A 333 1.94 9.42 40.00
C LEU A 333 0.44 9.78 40.12
N GLY A 334 -0.45 9.08 39.43
CA GLY A 334 -1.89 9.29 39.48
C GLY A 334 -2.44 10.34 38.51
N TYR A 335 -1.62 10.86 37.57
CA TYR A 335 -2.12 11.77 36.54
C TYR A 335 -2.86 11.01 35.44
N SER A 336 -3.96 11.57 34.94
CA SER A 336 -4.61 11.09 33.71
C SER A 336 -3.73 11.33 32.47
N ILE A 337 -3.99 10.61 31.38
CA ILE A 337 -3.22 10.75 30.14
C ILE A 337 -3.34 12.17 29.60
N ARG A 338 -4.54 12.74 29.62
CA ARG A 338 -4.77 14.14 29.22
C ARG A 338 -3.97 15.14 30.04
N ASN A 339 -4.00 15.00 31.36
CA ASN A 339 -3.27 15.91 32.27
C ASN A 339 -1.75 15.76 32.09
N THR A 340 -1.30 14.55 31.78
CA THR A 340 0.10 14.28 31.51
C THR A 340 0.58 14.94 30.23
N LEU A 341 -0.17 14.83 29.14
CA LEU A 341 0.16 15.47 27.85
C LEU A 341 0.24 17.01 27.97
N LEU A 342 -0.50 17.62 28.91
CA LEU A 342 -0.39 19.04 29.25
C LEU A 342 0.93 19.40 29.98
N LYS A 343 1.51 18.46 30.73
CA LYS A 343 2.67 18.69 31.62
C LYS A 343 4.02 18.26 31.06
N ILE A 344 4.04 17.37 30.06
CA ILE A 344 5.28 16.85 29.47
C ILE A 344 6.24 17.99 29.02
N PRO A 345 7.54 17.96 29.34
CA PRO A 345 8.48 18.97 28.84
C PRO A 345 8.70 18.78 27.33
N ILE A 346 8.14 19.66 26.50
CA ILE A 346 8.16 19.49 25.04
C ILE A 346 9.52 19.83 24.42
N GLU A 347 10.35 20.59 25.13
CA GLU A 347 11.62 21.12 24.66
C GLU A 347 12.64 20.02 24.33
N LYS A 348 12.45 18.82 24.89
CA LYS A 348 13.31 17.64 24.66
C LYS A 348 13.10 16.98 23.29
N TYR A 349 11.99 17.28 22.61
CA TYR A 349 11.58 16.60 21.39
C TYR A 349 11.91 17.41 20.13
N SER A 350 11.91 16.77 18.97
CA SER A 350 12.00 17.42 17.68
C SER A 350 10.92 18.50 17.48
N LYS A 351 11.19 19.51 16.63
CA LYS A 351 10.24 20.60 16.33
C LYS A 351 8.89 20.05 15.82
N GLU A 352 8.94 18.99 15.03
CA GLU A 352 7.78 18.31 14.47
C GLU A 352 6.88 17.70 15.56
N THR A 353 7.48 17.02 16.53
CA THR A 353 6.78 16.45 17.69
C THR A 353 6.27 17.54 18.63
N GLN A 354 7.04 18.62 18.84
CA GLN A 354 6.58 19.78 19.60
C GLN A 354 5.29 20.38 19.00
N GLU A 355 5.24 20.56 17.67
CA GLU A 355 4.05 21.05 16.97
C GLU A 355 2.85 20.10 17.15
N LEU A 356 3.08 18.79 17.12
CA LEU A 356 2.04 17.79 17.40
C LEU A 356 1.51 17.93 18.84
N ILE A 357 2.40 17.92 19.84
CA ILE A 357 2.00 18.01 21.25
C ILE A 357 1.29 19.33 21.51
N LYS A 358 1.77 20.47 20.97
CA LYS A 358 1.08 21.76 21.08
C LYS A 358 -0.35 21.71 20.50
N ARG A 359 -0.55 21.07 19.36
CA ARG A 359 -1.90 20.85 18.78
C ARG A 359 -2.76 19.98 19.68
N ILE A 360 -2.21 18.90 20.23
CA ILE A 360 -2.92 18.01 21.15
C ILE A 360 -3.31 18.78 22.42
N ARG A 361 -2.41 19.56 23.02
CA ARG A 361 -2.71 20.39 24.20
C ARG A 361 -3.87 21.34 23.95
N LYS A 362 -3.86 22.03 22.80
CA LYS A 362 -4.96 22.91 22.41
C LYS A 362 -6.29 22.16 22.31
N ASN A 363 -6.27 20.94 21.76
CA ASN A 363 -7.45 20.08 21.68
C ASN A 363 -7.94 19.64 23.06
N ILE A 364 -7.04 19.24 23.96
CA ILE A 364 -7.35 18.85 25.34
C ILE A 364 -7.99 20.02 26.09
N ILE A 365 -7.39 21.22 26.02
CA ILE A 365 -7.94 22.44 26.64
C ILE A 365 -9.34 22.75 26.10
N SER A 366 -9.58 22.51 24.81
CA SER A 366 -10.89 22.67 24.17
C SER A 366 -11.86 21.53 24.45
N ASN A 367 -11.54 20.62 25.37
CA ASN A 367 -12.25 19.39 25.69
C ASN A 367 -12.60 18.50 24.47
N LYS A 368 -11.76 18.56 23.43
CA LYS A 368 -11.88 17.68 22.27
C LYS A 368 -11.25 16.33 22.59
N LYS A 369 -11.77 15.30 21.93
CA LYS A 369 -11.20 13.95 21.94
C LYS A 369 -9.76 13.96 21.41
N LEU A 370 -8.90 13.12 21.97
CA LEU A 370 -7.50 12.97 21.52
C LEU A 370 -7.49 12.45 20.07
N GLY A 371 -8.33 11.45 19.78
CA GLY A 371 -8.84 11.09 18.47
C GLY A 371 -7.79 10.79 17.41
N LYS A 372 -8.30 10.50 16.21
CA LYS A 372 -7.47 10.35 15.02
C LYS A 372 -6.79 11.68 14.67
N ILE A 373 -5.45 11.68 14.58
CA ILE A 373 -4.66 12.89 14.29
C ILE A 373 -4.47 13.10 12.76
N ASN A 374 -4.86 12.11 11.96
CA ASN A 374 -4.73 12.08 10.50
C ASN A 374 -3.26 12.17 10.07
N SER A 375 -2.41 11.38 10.74
CA SER A 375 -1.02 11.21 10.34
C SER A 375 -0.92 10.44 9.01
N SER A 376 0.17 10.64 8.27
CA SER A 376 0.50 9.82 7.10
C SER A 376 0.93 8.41 7.51
N ILE A 377 1.25 8.19 8.79
CA ILE A 377 1.57 6.88 9.35
C ILE A 377 0.41 6.43 10.23
N TRP A 378 -0.26 5.36 9.82
CA TRP A 378 -1.44 4.81 10.47
C TRP A 378 -1.19 4.39 11.92
N LEU A 379 0.01 3.88 12.22
CA LEU A 379 0.39 3.45 13.56
C LEU A 379 0.25 4.59 14.58
N ILE A 380 0.60 5.83 14.21
CA ILE A 380 0.44 7.00 15.09
C ILE A 380 -1.03 7.18 15.47
N ASP A 381 -1.93 7.11 14.49
CA ASP A 381 -3.37 7.23 14.74
C ASP A 381 -3.90 6.10 15.65
N ILE A 382 -3.39 4.88 15.50
CA ILE A 382 -3.73 3.74 16.39
C ILE A 382 -3.28 4.03 17.83
N ILE A 383 -2.03 4.45 18.04
CA ILE A 383 -1.50 4.71 19.37
C ILE A 383 -2.31 5.79 20.10
N PHE A 384 -2.61 6.91 19.43
CA PHE A 384 -3.44 7.96 20.04
C PHE A 384 -4.88 7.50 20.32
N THR A 385 -5.40 6.59 19.50
CA THR A 385 -6.70 5.96 19.76
C THR A 385 -6.65 5.06 20.99
N ILE A 386 -5.59 4.26 21.15
CA ILE A 386 -5.39 3.44 22.35
C ILE A 386 -5.27 4.32 23.59
N LEU A 387 -4.49 5.40 23.53
CA LEU A 387 -4.37 6.35 24.63
C LEU A 387 -5.71 6.98 25.01
N GLU A 388 -6.55 7.33 24.03
CA GLU A 388 -7.90 7.82 24.30
C GLU A 388 -8.77 6.77 25.00
N LEU A 389 -8.71 5.51 24.54
CA LEU A 389 -9.47 4.42 25.14
C LEU A 389 -9.03 4.21 26.60
N VAL A 390 -7.73 4.16 26.87
CA VAL A 390 -7.20 3.98 28.22
C VAL A 390 -7.59 5.15 29.14
N ASP A 391 -7.54 6.39 28.64
CA ASP A 391 -7.91 7.59 29.41
C ASP A 391 -9.39 7.61 29.80
N MET A 392 -10.29 7.11 28.92
CA MET A 392 -11.73 7.05 29.19
C MET A 392 -12.11 6.04 30.28
N ILE A 393 -11.31 4.98 30.45
CA ILE A 393 -11.63 3.87 31.34
C ILE A 393 -11.19 4.18 32.76
N GLY A 394 -10.02 4.80 32.91
CA GLY A 394 -9.32 4.91 34.20
C GLY A 394 -8.86 3.55 34.74
N GLY A 395 -7.94 3.52 35.71
CA GLY A 395 -7.45 2.29 36.34
C GLY A 395 -5.95 2.04 36.12
N GLU A 396 -5.54 0.83 35.72
CA GLU A 396 -4.14 0.41 35.49
C GLU A 396 -3.47 1.07 34.26
N THR A 397 -3.66 2.37 34.09
CA THR A 397 -3.10 3.16 32.99
C THR A 397 -1.58 3.01 32.89
N TYR A 398 -0.86 2.93 34.01
CA TYR A 398 0.58 2.68 34.03
C TYR A 398 0.97 1.39 33.32
N THR A 399 0.37 0.26 33.68
CA THR A 399 0.68 -1.07 33.11
C THR A 399 0.40 -1.09 31.62
N VAL A 400 -0.77 -0.60 31.21
CA VAL A 400 -1.21 -0.61 29.81
C VAL A 400 -0.31 0.27 28.94
N VAL A 401 0.02 1.49 29.39
CA VAL A 401 0.87 2.41 28.62
C VAL A 401 2.32 1.92 28.56
N THR A 402 2.82 1.26 29.61
CA THR A 402 4.15 0.64 29.62
C THR A 402 4.23 -0.50 28.61
N GLU A 403 3.26 -1.41 28.62
CA GLU A 403 3.19 -2.50 27.64
C GLU A 403 3.05 -1.98 26.21
N LEU A 404 2.22 -0.94 25.99
CA LEU A 404 2.09 -0.28 24.69
C LEU A 404 3.42 0.32 24.22
N SER A 405 4.19 0.95 25.12
CA SER A 405 5.51 1.49 24.81
C SER A 405 6.47 0.38 24.37
N ASN A 406 6.52 -0.74 25.11
CA ASN A 406 7.38 -1.88 24.78
C ASN A 406 7.03 -2.50 23.41
N ILE A 407 5.73 -2.70 23.14
CA ILE A 407 5.25 -3.20 21.85
C ILE A 407 5.65 -2.24 20.73
N LEU A 408 5.49 -0.93 20.95
CA LEU A 408 5.82 0.09 19.95
C LEU A 408 7.33 0.13 19.67
N ILE A 409 8.18 -0.01 20.69
CA ILE A 409 9.64 -0.12 20.53
C ILE A 409 9.97 -1.33 19.65
N SER A 410 9.41 -2.50 19.96
CA SER A 410 9.63 -3.70 19.15
C SER A 410 9.22 -3.49 17.68
N LEU A 411 8.06 -2.89 17.42
CA LEU A 411 7.59 -2.61 16.06
C LEU A 411 8.49 -1.61 15.31
N ILE A 412 8.95 -0.55 16.00
CA ILE A 412 9.84 0.46 15.41
C ILE A 412 11.20 -0.15 15.12
N ASP A 413 11.74 -0.98 16.02
CA ASP A 413 13.04 -1.62 15.84
C ASP A 413 13.02 -2.62 14.68
N GLU A 414 11.97 -3.44 14.57
CA GLU A 414 11.80 -4.34 13.42
C GLU A 414 11.67 -3.57 12.10
N ARG A 415 10.94 -2.45 12.10
CA ARG A 415 10.87 -1.57 10.92
C ARG A 415 12.21 -0.92 10.60
N ARG A 416 13.00 -0.52 11.61
CA ARG A 416 14.33 0.05 11.40
C ARG A 416 15.30 -0.97 10.83
N LYS A 417 15.29 -2.21 11.33
CA LYS A 417 16.08 -3.32 10.77
C LYS A 417 15.74 -3.52 9.30
N LEU A 418 14.45 -3.63 8.97
CA LEU A 418 13.96 -3.72 7.59
C LEU A 418 14.49 -2.57 6.71
N ILE A 419 14.31 -1.31 7.13
CA ILE A 419 14.78 -0.15 6.34
C ILE A 419 16.30 -0.14 6.17
N ASN A 420 17.04 -0.58 7.18
CA ASN A 420 18.50 -0.63 7.13
C ASN A 420 19.01 -1.73 6.20
N GLU A 421 18.39 -2.90 6.21
CA GLU A 421 18.73 -4.01 5.31
C GLU A 421 18.39 -3.70 3.85
N LEU A 422 17.38 -2.87 3.59
CA LEU A 422 17.02 -2.43 2.24
C LEU A 422 17.80 -1.19 1.76
N ARG A 423 18.59 -0.56 2.63
CA ARG A 423 19.38 0.65 2.30
C ARG A 423 20.38 0.46 1.15
N PRO A 424 21.07 -0.70 0.99
CA PRO A 424 21.95 -0.93 -0.14
C PRO A 424 21.26 -0.76 -1.50
N TYR A 425 19.95 -1.01 -1.58
CA TYR A 425 19.19 -0.83 -2.82
C TYR A 425 19.00 0.65 -3.20
N SER A 426 18.90 1.55 -2.21
CA SER A 426 18.96 3.00 -2.50
C SER A 426 20.35 3.40 -3.03
N PHE A 427 21.42 2.78 -2.52
CA PHE A 427 22.78 3.01 -3.02
C PHE A 427 22.96 2.55 -4.47
N LEU A 428 22.42 1.39 -4.83
CA LEU A 428 22.42 0.92 -6.23
C LEU A 428 21.69 1.89 -7.17
N ALA A 429 20.59 2.50 -6.72
CA ALA A 429 19.90 3.52 -7.50
C ALA A 429 20.77 4.77 -7.73
N TYR A 430 21.53 5.23 -6.73
CA TYR A 430 22.52 6.30 -6.91
C TYR A 430 23.63 5.91 -7.89
N MET A 431 24.06 4.65 -7.89
CA MET A 431 25.07 4.18 -8.84
C MET A 431 24.54 3.97 -10.26
N THR A 432 23.21 3.87 -10.44
CA THR A 432 22.59 3.49 -11.71
C THR A 432 22.88 4.46 -12.86
N PRO A 433 22.76 5.80 -12.73
CA PRO A 433 23.10 6.73 -13.81
C PRO A 433 24.51 6.55 -14.31
N PHE A 434 25.47 6.41 -13.38
CA PHE A 434 26.87 6.19 -13.71
C PHE A 434 27.07 4.86 -14.42
N LEU A 435 26.49 3.77 -13.90
CA LEU A 435 26.59 2.45 -14.53
C LEU A 435 26.04 2.48 -15.94
N LEU A 436 24.83 3.01 -16.15
CA LEU A 436 24.21 3.10 -17.47
C LEU A 436 25.00 3.99 -18.43
N TRP A 437 25.49 5.13 -17.96
CA TRP A 437 26.33 6.02 -18.76
C TRP A 437 27.64 5.34 -19.16
N PHE A 438 28.32 4.68 -18.22
CA PHE A 438 29.56 3.96 -18.49
C PHE A 438 29.34 2.79 -19.46
N THR A 439 28.32 1.96 -19.21
CA THR A 439 28.05 0.79 -20.05
C THR A 439 27.55 1.22 -21.43
N LEU A 440 26.57 2.11 -21.53
CA LEU A 440 26.06 2.50 -22.85
C LEU A 440 27.05 3.41 -23.60
N GLY A 441 27.86 4.20 -22.88
CA GLY A 441 28.93 5.04 -23.43
C GLY A 441 30.04 4.23 -24.09
N THR A 442 30.61 3.27 -23.37
CA THR A 442 31.65 2.37 -23.90
C THR A 442 31.18 1.63 -25.15
N PHE A 443 29.94 1.12 -25.16
CA PHE A 443 29.37 0.47 -26.34
C PHE A 443 29.04 1.45 -27.48
N SER A 444 28.71 2.72 -27.18
CA SER A 444 28.43 3.73 -28.21
C SER A 444 29.66 4.11 -29.03
N ASN A 445 30.86 4.03 -28.45
CA ASN A 445 32.12 4.26 -29.15
C ASN A 445 32.42 3.23 -30.23
N ILE A 446 31.85 2.03 -30.08
CA ILE A 446 31.98 0.94 -31.04
C ILE A 446 30.93 1.08 -32.16
N SER A 447 29.81 1.79 -31.90
CA SER A 447 28.74 2.00 -32.89
C SER A 447 29.08 3.15 -33.87
N THR A 448 28.94 2.89 -35.17
CA THR A 448 29.31 3.84 -36.23
C THR A 448 28.25 4.93 -36.48
N ASP A 449 27.02 4.76 -35.99
CA ASP A 449 25.90 5.66 -36.27
C ASP A 449 25.84 6.86 -35.30
N LEU A 450 26.32 8.03 -35.75
CA LEU A 450 26.27 9.28 -34.96
C LEU A 450 24.84 9.73 -34.61
N SER A 451 23.83 9.29 -35.36
CA SER A 451 22.42 9.66 -35.14
C SER A 451 21.80 9.04 -33.89
N LEU A 452 22.42 7.99 -33.32
CA LEU A 452 21.91 7.29 -32.12
C LEU A 452 22.28 7.99 -30.81
N LEU A 453 23.31 8.85 -30.79
CA LEU A 453 23.84 9.47 -29.57
C LEU A 453 22.79 10.28 -28.76
N PRO A 454 21.99 11.18 -29.37
CA PRO A 454 20.98 11.93 -28.61
C PRO A 454 19.88 11.05 -28.02
N VAL A 455 19.57 9.95 -28.71
CA VAL A 455 18.55 9.00 -28.26
C VAL A 455 19.07 8.15 -27.11
N LEU A 456 20.33 7.70 -27.18
CA LEU A 456 20.97 6.95 -26.08
C LEU A 456 21.08 7.78 -24.80
N GLN A 457 21.39 9.08 -24.89
CA GLN A 457 21.37 9.98 -23.73
C GLN A 457 19.97 10.10 -23.11
N SER A 458 18.94 10.24 -23.95
CA SER A 458 17.54 10.29 -23.49
C SER A 458 17.13 8.99 -22.80
N ILE A 459 17.57 7.85 -23.33
CA ILE A 459 17.36 6.51 -22.76
C ILE A 459 18.03 6.40 -21.39
N ILE A 460 19.31 6.81 -21.24
CA ILE A 460 20.02 6.77 -19.95
C ILE A 460 19.24 7.52 -18.87
N ILE A 461 18.77 8.73 -19.18
CA ILE A 461 17.99 9.55 -18.24
C ILE A 461 16.70 8.81 -17.83
N LEU A 462 15.92 8.34 -18.82
CA LEU A 462 14.65 7.66 -18.56
C LEU A 462 14.82 6.37 -17.74
N TYR A 463 15.80 5.53 -18.09
CA TYR A 463 16.11 4.31 -17.35
C TYR A 463 16.51 4.63 -15.91
N SER A 464 17.43 5.58 -15.72
CA SER A 464 17.92 5.98 -14.40
C SER A 464 16.77 6.38 -13.46
N ILE A 465 15.82 7.18 -13.96
CA ILE A 465 14.70 7.67 -13.16
C ILE A 465 13.71 6.57 -12.86
N LEU A 466 13.36 5.74 -13.84
CA LEU A 466 12.40 4.65 -13.64
C LEU A 466 12.97 3.59 -12.68
N ILE A 467 14.26 3.29 -12.80
CA ILE A 467 14.98 2.44 -11.86
C ILE A 467 14.99 3.07 -10.46
N ALA A 468 15.23 4.37 -10.33
CA ALA A 468 15.16 5.06 -9.04
C ALA A 468 13.74 5.06 -8.43
N VAL A 469 12.68 5.16 -9.24
CA VAL A 469 11.29 4.98 -8.78
C VAL A 469 11.07 3.57 -8.26
N ILE A 470 11.54 2.55 -8.97
CA ILE A 470 11.43 1.15 -8.54
C ILE A 470 12.23 0.91 -7.25
N PHE A 471 13.47 1.36 -7.18
CA PHE A 471 14.29 1.22 -5.97
C PHE A 471 13.77 2.04 -4.79
N SER A 472 13.15 3.20 -5.04
CA SER A 472 12.40 3.93 -4.01
C SER A 472 11.28 3.06 -3.45
N LYS A 473 10.54 2.38 -4.31
CA LYS A 473 9.45 1.48 -3.92
C LYS A 473 9.97 0.31 -3.09
N ILE A 474 11.12 -0.27 -3.45
CA ILE A 474 11.76 -1.36 -2.69
C ILE A 474 12.23 -0.87 -1.32
N SER A 475 13.04 0.19 -1.28
CA SER A 475 13.75 0.62 -0.07
C SER A 475 12.92 1.47 0.91
N LYS A 476 11.99 2.27 0.38
CA LYS A 476 11.16 3.21 1.15
C LYS A 476 9.67 2.95 1.02
N PHE A 477 9.27 1.81 0.46
CA PHE A 477 7.87 1.34 0.41
C PHE A 477 6.92 2.25 -0.38
N THR A 478 7.46 3.28 -1.02
CA THR A 478 6.72 4.42 -1.58
C THR A 478 7.47 4.99 -2.79
N ILE A 479 6.74 5.65 -3.70
CA ILE A 479 7.35 6.38 -4.83
C ILE A 479 7.99 7.70 -4.35
N ILE A 480 7.62 8.16 -3.16
CA ILE A 480 7.90 9.51 -2.66
C ILE A 480 9.25 9.50 -1.91
N ASN A 481 10.35 9.26 -2.61
CA ASN A 481 11.70 9.44 -2.09
C ASN A 481 12.39 10.58 -2.83
N VAL A 482 12.05 11.80 -2.44
CA VAL A 482 12.54 13.02 -3.09
C VAL A 482 14.07 13.14 -3.07
N PRO A 483 14.80 12.85 -1.97
CA PRO A 483 16.26 12.87 -1.99
C PRO A 483 16.86 11.92 -3.03
N LEU A 484 16.35 10.68 -3.12
CA LEU A 484 16.80 9.71 -4.10
C LEU A 484 16.57 10.20 -5.53
N LEU A 485 15.33 10.58 -5.84
CA LEU A 485 14.94 11.02 -7.17
C LEU A 485 15.68 12.30 -7.60
N SER A 486 15.93 13.22 -6.67
CA SER A 486 16.63 14.48 -6.96
C SER A 486 18.10 14.24 -7.30
N ILE A 487 18.79 13.42 -6.51
CA ILE A 487 20.21 13.09 -6.76
C ILE A 487 20.34 12.35 -8.09
N VAL A 488 19.53 11.31 -8.31
CA VAL A 488 19.55 10.55 -9.58
C VAL A 488 19.22 11.43 -10.78
N ALA A 489 18.24 12.33 -10.66
CA ALA A 489 17.92 13.29 -11.71
C ALA A 489 19.08 14.24 -12.00
N LEU A 490 19.74 14.76 -10.95
CA LEU A 490 20.91 15.63 -11.11
C LEU A 490 22.10 14.90 -11.74
N GLU A 491 22.42 13.70 -11.25
CA GLU A 491 23.51 12.87 -11.78
C GLU A 491 23.29 12.51 -13.24
N SER A 492 22.08 12.05 -13.60
CA SER A 492 21.74 11.73 -15.00
C SER A 492 21.82 12.95 -15.91
N LEU A 493 21.44 14.14 -15.42
CA LEU A 493 21.55 15.40 -16.17
C LEU A 493 23.02 15.81 -16.37
N ILE A 494 23.83 15.75 -15.32
CA ILE A 494 25.29 16.02 -15.40
C ILE A 494 25.95 15.05 -16.39
N LEU A 495 25.67 13.76 -16.30
CA LEU A 495 26.23 12.74 -17.19
C LEU A 495 25.76 12.91 -18.64
N SER A 496 24.56 13.42 -18.87
CA SER A 496 24.06 13.72 -20.22
C SER A 496 24.81 14.87 -20.91
N MET A 497 25.41 15.78 -20.13
CA MET A 497 26.25 16.86 -20.66
C MET A 497 27.66 16.39 -21.03
N LEU A 498 28.11 15.25 -20.49
CA LEU A 498 29.40 14.67 -20.83
C LEU A 498 29.30 13.90 -22.16
N PRO A 499 30.26 14.08 -23.09
CA PRO A 499 30.23 13.32 -24.33
C PRO A 499 30.49 11.84 -24.04
N LEU A 500 29.60 10.98 -24.54
CA LEU A 500 29.68 9.53 -24.39
C LEU A 500 30.96 8.92 -25.01
N ARG A 501 31.69 9.69 -25.83
CA ARG A 501 32.88 9.23 -26.56
C ARG A 501 34.22 9.37 -25.82
N LEU A 502 34.25 9.89 -24.59
CA LEU A 502 35.51 10.13 -23.86
C LEU A 502 36.21 8.88 -23.31
N ILE A 503 35.54 7.71 -23.29
CA ILE A 503 36.03 6.43 -22.73
C ILE A 503 35.98 5.35 -23.79
#